data_AF-X1ALA1-F1
#
_entry.id   AF-X1ALA1-F1
#
_cell.length_a   1.000
_cell.length_b   1.000
_cell.length_c   1.000
_cell.angle_alpha   90.00
_cell.angle_beta   90.00
_cell.angle_gamma   90.00
#
_symmetry.space_group_name_H-M   'P 1'
#
loop_
_entity.id
_entity.type
_entity.pdbx_description
1 polymer ?
#
loop_
_entity_poly.entity_id
_entity_poly.type
_entity_poly.pdbx_seq_one_letter_code
_entity_poly.pdbx_strand_id
1 'polypeptide(L)' 'MIYVVVYFKELSLAVDLVKEASKITEWFRTKNVSSFVKKDDSPVTLADIASQIFIISNIKKYFPEDQIIAEEESSVFV' A
#
# COMPACT_ATOMS: atom_id res chain seq x y z
N MET A 1 -7.58 4.05 35.89
CA MET A 1 -7.47 5.01 34.76
C MET A 1 -7.45 4.20 33.49
N ILE A 2 -8.51 4.25 32.69
CA ILE A 2 -8.59 3.52 31.41
C ILE A 2 -7.98 4.42 30.35
N TYR A 3 -6.83 4.04 29.82
CA TYR A 3 -6.23 4.74 28.68
C TYR A 3 -7.02 4.34 27.43
N VAL A 4 -7.72 5.29 26.84
CA VAL A 4 -8.24 5.15 25.48
C VAL A 4 -7.05 5.38 24.55
N VAL A 5 -6.64 4.34 23.83
CA VAL A 5 -5.67 4.48 22.75
C VAL A 5 -6.38 5.21 21.62
N VAL A 6 -6.08 6.51 21.47
CA VAL A 6 -6.54 7.31 20.33
C VAL A 6 -6.05 6.63 19.05
N TYR A 7 -6.90 6.56 18.03
CA TYR A 7 -6.62 5.90 16.74
C TYR A 7 -6.42 4.37 16.80
N PHE A 8 -6.97 3.67 17.79
CA PHE A 8 -6.83 2.22 17.89
C PHE A 8 -7.32 1.47 16.64
N LYS A 9 -8.43 1.93 16.02
CA LYS A 9 -9.00 1.26 14.84
C LYS A 9 -8.08 1.43 13.63
N GLU A 10 -7.57 2.63 13.44
CA GLU A 10 -6.64 3.04 12.39
C GLU A 10 -5.31 2.29 12.53
N LEU A 11 -4.76 2.24 13.75
CA LEU A 11 -3.53 1.52 14.05
C LEU A 11 -3.69 0.01 13.80
N SER A 12 -4.78 -0.59 14.30
CA SER A 12 -5.04 -2.02 14.09
C SER A 12 -5.15 -2.34 12.61
N LEU A 13 -5.91 -1.54 11.85
CA LEU A 13 -6.04 -1.72 10.41
C LEU A 13 -4.70 -1.56 9.69
N ALA A 14 -3.95 -0.50 10.00
CA ALA A 14 -2.67 -0.21 9.35
C ALA A 14 -1.66 -1.36 9.56
N VAL A 15 -1.57 -1.91 10.77
CA VAL A 15 -0.69 -3.05 11.08
C VAL A 15 -1.08 -4.28 10.25
N ASP A 16 -2.37 -4.58 10.14
CA ASP A 16 -2.83 -5.75 9.38
C ASP A 16 -2.60 -5.57 7.88
N LEU A 17 -2.87 -4.38 7.34
CA LEU A 17 -2.64 -4.07 5.94
C LEU A 17 -1.16 -4.13 5.56
N VAL A 18 -0.25 -3.62 6.40
CA VAL A 18 1.20 -3.69 6.14
C VAL A 18 1.71 -5.13 6.16
N LYS A 19 1.19 -5.99 7.05
CA LYS A 19 1.55 -7.42 7.06
C LYS A 19 1.16 -8.11 5.76
N GLU A 20 -0.04 -7.86 5.26
CA GLU A 20 -0.49 -8.46 4.00
C GLU A 20 0.24 -7.86 2.78
N ALA A 21 0.46 -6.54 2.76
CA ALA A 21 1.25 -5.89 1.71
C ALA A 21 2.70 -6.40 1.65
N SER A 22 3.29 -6.74 2.80
CA SER A 22 4.62 -7.36 2.86
C SER A 22 4.67 -8.73 2.18
N LYS A 23 3.57 -9.50 2.24
CA LYS A 23 3.48 -10.78 1.51
C LYS A 23 3.35 -10.57 0.01
N ILE A 24 2.64 -9.51 -0.41
CA ILE A 24 2.52 -9.15 -1.83
C ILE A 24 3.90 -8.84 -2.41
N THR A 25 4.66 -7.96 -1.76
CA THR A 25 6.00 -7.59 -2.22
C THR A 25 6.97 -8.77 -2.22
N GLU A 26 6.92 -9.63 -1.19
CA GLU A 26 7.70 -10.86 -1.14
C GLU A 26 7.32 -11.87 -2.24
N TRP A 27 6.03 -11.96 -2.59
CA TRP A 27 5.59 -12.79 -3.71
C TRP A 27 6.18 -12.32 -5.04
N PHE A 28 6.19 -11.00 -5.30
CA PHE A 28 6.83 -10.45 -6.50
C PHE A 28 8.33 -10.74 -6.52
N ARG A 29 9.01 -10.56 -5.37
CA ARG A 29 10.44 -10.85 -5.22
C ARG A 29 10.76 -12.32 -5.52
N THR A 30 9.97 -13.25 -4.99
CA THR A 30 10.17 -14.70 -5.18
C THR A 30 9.84 -15.17 -6.60
N LYS A 31 8.93 -14.49 -7.30
CA LYS A 31 8.54 -14.81 -8.67
C LYS A 31 9.44 -14.17 -9.74
N ASN A 32 10.42 -13.35 -9.33
CA ASN A 32 11.35 -12.65 -10.22
C ASN A 32 10.62 -11.88 -11.34
N VAL A 33 9.44 -11.33 -11.01
CA VAL A 33 8.61 -10.57 -11.95
C VAL A 33 9.36 -9.28 -12.25
N SER A 34 9.70 -9.08 -13.52
CA SER A 34 10.48 -7.94 -14.00
C SER A 34 9.84 -6.59 -13.62
N SER A 35 10.67 -5.69 -13.11
CA SER A 35 10.32 -4.30 -12.82
C SER A 35 9.96 -3.54 -14.10
N PHE A 36 8.98 -2.64 -14.01
CA PHE A 36 8.68 -1.67 -15.08
C PHE A 36 9.41 -0.38 -14.72
N VAL A 37 10.48 -0.03 -15.43
CA VAL A 37 11.20 1.23 -15.15
C VAL A 37 10.29 2.41 -15.53
N LYS A 38 10.09 3.38 -14.62
CA LYS A 38 9.34 4.61 -14.90
C LYS A 38 10.04 5.42 -15.99
N LYS A 39 9.27 6.33 -16.60
CA LYS A 39 9.74 7.31 -17.59
C LYS A 39 10.79 8.30 -17.05
N ASP A 40 11.02 8.34 -15.74
CA ASP A 40 11.96 9.23 -15.04
C ASP A 40 13.22 8.52 -14.51
N ASP A 41 13.54 7.33 -15.05
CA ASP A 41 14.66 6.47 -14.66
C ASP A 41 14.63 5.95 -13.21
N SER A 42 13.55 6.20 -12.46
CA SER A 42 13.34 5.55 -11.17
C SER A 42 12.77 4.14 -11.35
N PRO A 43 13.33 3.12 -10.67
CA PRO A 43 12.79 1.77 -10.76
C PRO A 43 11.53 1.68 -9.89
N VAL A 44 10.35 1.87 -10.49
CA VAL A 44 9.11 1.37 -9.88
C VAL A 44 8.97 -0.12 -10.22
N THR A 45 8.41 -0.90 -9.31
CA THR A 45 8.09 -2.31 -9.59
C THR A 45 6.58 -2.53 -9.55
N LEU A 46 6.12 -3.61 -10.20
CA LEU A 46 4.73 -4.06 -10.02
C LEU A 46 4.40 -4.34 -8.56
N ALA A 47 5.41 -4.63 -7.73
CA ALA A 47 5.23 -4.86 -6.31
C ALA A 47 4.81 -3.57 -5.58
N ASP A 48 5.44 -2.44 -5.90
CA ASP A 48 5.13 -1.14 -5.29
C ASP A 48 3.70 -0.73 -5.63
N ILE A 49 3.36 -0.80 -6.92
CA ILE A 49 2.02 -0.52 -7.45
C ILE A 49 0.95 -1.42 -6.80
N ALA A 50 1.18 -2.74 -6.79
CA ALA A 50 0.21 -3.69 -6.25
C ALA A 50 0.01 -3.51 -4.74
N SER A 51 1.09 -3.26 -4.00
CA SER A 51 1.03 -3.03 -2.55
C SER A 51 0.29 -1.72 -2.23
N GLN A 52 0.53 -0.66 -2.99
CA GLN A 52 -0.16 0.61 -2.82
C GLN A 52 -1.66 0.48 -3.11
N ILE A 53 -2.06 -0.14 -4.23
CA ILE A 53 -3.48 -0.37 -4.54
C ILE A 53 -4.16 -1.18 -3.43
N PHE A 54 -3.50 -2.24 -2.95
CA PHE A 54 -4.03 -3.09 -1.88
C PHE A 54 -4.27 -2.28 -0.60
N ILE A 55 -3.29 -1.50 -0.15
CA ILE A 55 -3.41 -0.70 1.07
C ILE A 55 -4.51 0.36 0.91
N ILE A 56 -4.49 1.14 -0.18
CA ILE A 56 -5.43 2.24 -0.42
C ILE A 56 -6.87 1.73 -0.51
N SER A 57 -7.11 0.68 -1.29
CA SER A 57 -8.45 0.12 -1.46
C SER A 57 -9.05 -0.39 -0.15
N ASN A 58 -8.22 -0.99 0.72
CA ASN A 58 -8.67 -1.44 2.02
C ASN A 58 -8.87 -0.27 2.99
N ILE A 59 -7.97 0.72 3.05
CA ILE A 59 -8.20 1.92 3.87
C ILE A 59 -9.53 2.57 3.48
N LYS A 60 -9.78 2.80 2.18
CA LYS A 60 -11.01 3.41 1.67
C LYS A 60 -12.28 2.61 1.96
N LYS A 61 -12.18 1.30 2.16
CA LYS A 61 -13.32 0.46 2.58
C LYS A 61 -13.75 0.74 4.02
N TYR A 62 -12.81 1.03 4.91
CA TYR A 62 -13.07 1.30 6.34
C TYR A 62 -13.17 2.80 6.67
N PHE A 63 -12.50 3.64 5.89
CA PHE A 63 -12.38 5.09 6.04
C PHE A 63 -12.57 5.77 4.67
N PRO A 64 -13.80 5.81 4.13
CA PRO A 64 -14.06 6.30 2.78
C PRO A 64 -13.71 7.78 2.57
N GLU A 65 -13.88 8.59 3.61
CA GLU A 65 -13.64 10.04 3.58
C GLU A 65 -12.16 10.42 3.75
N ASP A 66 -11.32 9.50 4.23
CA ASP A 66 -9.92 9.80 4.53
C ASP A 66 -9.13 10.09 3.27
N GLN A 67 -8.39 11.21 3.26
CA GLN A 67 -7.50 11.54 2.16
C GLN A 67 -6.21 10.74 2.27
N ILE A 68 -5.66 10.34 1.12
CA ILE A 68 -4.44 9.53 1.06
C ILE A 68 -3.42 10.26 0.21
N ILE A 69 -2.23 10.43 0.77
CA ILE A 69 -1.03 10.88 0.05
C ILE A 69 -0.20 9.63 -0.20
N ALA A 70 0.08 9.33 -1.45
CA ALA A 70 0.85 8.16 -1.85
C ALA A 70 1.87 8.53 -2.92
N GLU A 71 2.96 7.76 -3.00
CA GLU A 71 4.11 8.03 -3.86
C GLU A 71 3.80 7.75 -5.34
N GLU A 72 3.08 6.66 -5.62
CA GLU A 72 2.78 6.25 -6.99
C GLU A 72 1.58 7.01 -7.54
N GLU A 73 1.78 7.75 -8.63
CA GLU A 73 0.72 8.50 -9.29
C GLU A 73 -0.27 7.60 -10.06
N SER A 74 -1.50 8.07 -10.18
CA SER A 74 -2.54 7.39 -10.96
C SER A 74 -2.22 7.33 -12.46
N SER A 75 -1.29 8.17 -12.94
CA SER A 75 -0.81 8.24 -14.32
C SER A 75 -0.05 6.99 -14.76
N VAL A 76 0.32 6.11 -13.82
CA VAL A 76 0.89 4.77 -14.11
C VAL A 76 -0.18 3.76 -14.57
N PHE A 77 -1.47 4.06 -14.39
CA PHE A 77 -2.59 3.15 -14.70
C PHE A 77 -3.33 3.45 -16.02
N VAL A 78 -2.74 4.25 -16.92
CA VAL A 78 -3.30 4.54 -18.26
C VAL A 78 -2.41 3.99 -19.36
#